data_AF-A0A918EIH9-F1
#
_entry.id   AF-A0A918EIH9-F1
#
_cell.length_a   1.000
_cell.length_b   1.000
_cell.length_c   1.000
_cell.angle_alpha   90.00
_cell.angle_beta   90.00
_cell.angle_gamma   90.00
#
_symmetry.space_group_name_H-M   'P 1'
#
loop_
_entity.id
_entity.type
_entity.pdbx_description
1 polymer ?
#
loop_
_entity_poly.entity_id
_entity_poly.type
_entity_poly.pdbx_seq_one_letter_code
_entity_poly.pdbx_strand_id
1 'polypeptide(L)'
;MLQSLGIKVKTRLGPETGDVIGYSLAAPGDTNAAGEPVWYGGSKLAPDLSINRLRERLPDRKVADHPRYVADPADPWRHTTTAIHTARTVLDSGDDAAAQGHLAAFGDALYNIASATTGPHRAELRAAAMAFNRARRSATRADHQAATALHKAAKELAYASNEPGGLAIALLFATVHLARAAAKWHEQRGHAQQAAAAEEAFRHLQAGYQQAATPVLAGLTRRAPRAATARRYEQDVRAALPDHADRIFTDPTWAALTTTLPPAPQPAIGCRGILAGRASSSMGSRSSMRSMGSPRCGCARQDGG
;
A
#
# COMPACT_ATOMS: atom_id res chain seq x y z
N MET A 1 -17.23 4.61 -15.94
CA MET A 1 -16.05 5.43 -15.59
C MET A 1 -15.47 6.18 -16.79
N LEU A 2 -15.23 5.55 -17.96
CA LEU A 2 -14.82 6.31 -19.16
C LEU A 2 -15.96 7.16 -19.74
N GLN A 3 -17.16 6.58 -19.86
CA GLN A 3 -18.34 7.28 -20.36
C GLN A 3 -18.77 8.45 -19.46
N SER A 4 -18.57 8.35 -18.14
CA SER A 4 -18.84 9.44 -17.20
C SER A 4 -17.84 10.61 -17.32
N LEU A 5 -16.69 10.38 -17.96
CA LEU A 5 -15.73 11.42 -18.34
C LEU A 5 -15.99 11.93 -19.78
N GLY A 6 -17.10 11.55 -20.40
CA GLY A 6 -17.43 11.90 -21.78
C GLY A 6 -16.65 11.12 -22.85
N ILE A 7 -15.83 10.14 -22.45
CA ILE A 7 -15.02 9.33 -23.37
C ILE A 7 -15.89 8.24 -23.99
N LYS A 8 -15.96 8.21 -25.32
CA LYS A 8 -16.67 7.18 -26.08
C LYS A 8 -15.76 5.96 -26.27
N VAL A 9 -16.34 4.76 -26.18
CA VAL A 9 -15.62 3.49 -26.32
C VAL A 9 -16.29 2.67 -27.43
N LYS A 10 -15.50 2.19 -28.39
CA LYS A 10 -15.94 1.28 -29.46
C LYS A 10 -15.11 0.01 -29.41
N THR A 11 -15.75 -1.14 -29.26
CA THR A 11 -15.07 -2.45 -29.29
C THR A 11 -15.11 -3.04 -30.69
N ARG A 12 -14.07 -3.82 -31.03
CA ARG A 12 -13.99 -4.64 -32.24
C ARG A 12 -14.11 -6.09 -31.81
N LEU A 13 -15.10 -6.79 -32.36
CA LEU A 13 -15.34 -8.20 -32.07
C LEU A 13 -14.65 -9.10 -33.10
N GLY A 14 -14.18 -10.25 -32.66
CA GLY A 14 -13.58 -11.29 -33.50
C GLY A 14 -14.64 -11.98 -34.34
N PRO A 15 -14.34 -12.32 -35.61
CA PRO A 15 -15.33 -12.86 -36.54
C PRO A 15 -15.86 -14.25 -36.15
N GLU A 16 -15.09 -15.05 -35.41
CA GLU A 16 -15.44 -16.46 -35.12
C GLU A 16 -15.97 -16.69 -33.70
N THR A 17 -15.37 -16.03 -32.69
CA THR A 17 -15.72 -16.26 -31.28
C THR A 17 -16.61 -15.16 -30.69
N GLY A 18 -16.75 -14.03 -31.39
CA GLY A 18 -17.43 -12.84 -30.85
C GLY A 18 -16.65 -12.13 -29.74
N ASP A 19 -15.43 -12.56 -29.44
CA ASP A 19 -14.61 -11.95 -28.39
C ASP A 19 -14.13 -10.55 -28.78
N VAL A 20 -13.93 -9.68 -27.79
CA VAL A 20 -13.32 -8.37 -28.04
C VAL A 20 -11.86 -8.56 -28.45
N ILE A 21 -11.55 -8.35 -29.74
CA ILE A 21 -10.18 -8.43 -30.29
C ILE A 21 -9.48 -7.07 -30.35
N GLY A 22 -10.19 -5.98 -30.06
CA GLY A 22 -9.63 -4.63 -30.04
C GLY A 22 -10.63 -3.61 -29.54
N TYR A 23 -10.16 -2.40 -29.29
CA TYR A 23 -11.01 -1.28 -28.91
C TYR A 23 -10.40 0.05 -29.38
N SER A 24 -11.28 1.05 -29.51
CA SER A 24 -10.93 2.43 -29.80
C SER A 24 -11.63 3.38 -28.84
N LEU A 25 -10.98 4.49 -28.53
CA LEU A 25 -11.49 5.57 -27.68
C LEU A 25 -11.60 6.86 -28.48
N ALA A 26 -12.60 7.67 -28.15
CA ALA A 26 -12.71 9.04 -28.64
C ALA A 26 -12.92 9.99 -27.45
N ALA A 27 -12.12 11.05 -27.39
CA ALA A 27 -12.19 12.05 -26.35
C ALA A 27 -13.42 12.97 -26.55
N PRO A 28 -14.01 13.50 -25.47
CA PRO A 28 -15.09 14.47 -25.59
C PRO A 28 -14.58 15.73 -26.30
N GLY A 29 -15.28 16.15 -27.36
CA GLY A 29 -14.92 17.32 -28.17
C GLY A 29 -13.83 17.09 -29.22
N ASP A 30 -13.23 15.91 -29.30
CA ASP A 30 -12.27 15.56 -30.36
C ASP A 30 -13.02 15.00 -31.59
N THR A 31 -13.35 15.91 -32.51
CA THR A 31 -14.16 15.62 -33.69
C THR A 31 -13.47 16.06 -34.98
N ASN A 32 -13.70 15.32 -36.07
CA ASN A 32 -13.25 15.71 -37.40
C ASN A 32 -14.06 16.92 -37.94
N ALA A 33 -13.72 17.40 -39.14
CA ALA A 33 -14.41 18.52 -39.78
C ALA A 33 -15.91 18.28 -40.02
N ALA A 34 -16.37 17.02 -40.00
CA ALA A 34 -17.78 16.64 -40.11
C ALA A 34 -18.49 16.54 -38.74
N GLY A 35 -17.81 16.85 -37.64
CA GLY A 35 -18.35 16.74 -36.27
C GLY A 35 -18.39 15.31 -35.73
N GLU A 36 -17.77 14.35 -36.42
CA GLU A 36 -17.73 12.96 -35.98
C GLU A 36 -16.53 12.71 -35.04
N PRO A 37 -16.68 11.87 -34.00
CA PRO A 37 -15.60 11.60 -33.06
C PRO A 37 -14.37 10.97 -33.73
N VAL A 38 -13.18 11.48 -33.41
CA VAL A 38 -11.91 10.88 -33.85
C VAL A 38 -11.57 9.69 -32.95
N TRP A 39 -11.35 8.52 -33.56
CA TRP A 39 -11.12 7.27 -32.82
C TRP A 39 -9.65 6.86 -32.83
N TYR A 40 -9.11 6.56 -31.64
CA TYR A 40 -7.77 6.03 -31.46
C TYR A 40 -7.81 4.63 -30.87
N GLY A 41 -7.15 3.67 -31.53
CA GLY A 41 -6.96 2.33 -30.98
C GLY A 41 -6.07 2.37 -29.74
N GLY A 42 -6.32 1.49 -28.75
CA GLY A 42 -5.56 1.46 -27.49
C GLY A 42 -4.04 1.46 -27.69
N SER A 43 -3.52 0.59 -28.56
CA SER A 43 -2.09 0.52 -28.90
C SER A 43 -1.52 1.78 -29.55
N LYS A 44 -2.36 2.59 -30.21
CA LYS A 44 -1.98 3.87 -30.83
C LYS A 44 -1.90 5.01 -29.80
N LEU A 45 -2.63 4.89 -28.69
CA LEU A 45 -2.53 5.81 -27.55
C LEU A 45 -1.27 5.52 -26.73
N ALA A 46 -1.06 4.24 -26.39
CA ALA A 46 0.18 3.78 -25.76
C ALA A 46 0.35 2.26 -25.95
N PRO A 47 1.58 1.73 -26.08
CA PRO A 47 1.82 0.29 -26.28
C PRO A 47 1.23 -0.61 -25.18
N ASP A 48 1.20 -0.13 -23.93
CA ASP A 48 0.65 -0.82 -22.76
C ASP A 48 -0.88 -0.82 -22.71
N LEU A 49 -1.54 -0.01 -23.55
CA LEU A 49 -2.98 0.01 -23.74
C LEU A 49 -3.45 -0.92 -24.88
N SER A 50 -2.58 -1.77 -25.41
CA SER A 50 -3.04 -2.84 -26.31
C SER A 50 -3.91 -3.85 -25.56
N ILE A 51 -4.91 -4.44 -26.24
CA ILE A 51 -5.87 -5.38 -25.62
C ILE A 51 -5.17 -6.56 -24.92
N ASN A 52 -4.07 -7.05 -25.48
CA ASN A 52 -3.29 -8.15 -24.89
C ASN A 52 -2.60 -7.71 -23.59
N ARG A 53 -1.99 -6.51 -23.59
CA ARG A 53 -1.38 -5.95 -22.37
C ARG A 53 -2.41 -5.62 -21.30
N LEU A 54 -3.60 -5.18 -21.69
CA LEU A 54 -4.71 -4.99 -20.76
C LEU A 54 -5.18 -6.31 -20.16
N ARG A 55 -5.29 -7.39 -20.94
CA ARG A 55 -5.64 -8.72 -20.43
C ARG A 55 -4.59 -9.26 -19.46
N GLU A 56 -3.30 -9.05 -19.75
CA GLU A 56 -2.21 -9.41 -18.84
C GLU A 56 -2.32 -8.65 -17.50
N ARG A 57 -2.70 -7.36 -17.53
CA ARG A 57 -2.83 -6.51 -16.34
C ARG A 57 -4.14 -6.68 -15.58
N LEU A 58 -5.21 -7.04 -16.28
CA LEU A 58 -6.58 -7.14 -15.79
C LEU A 58 -7.13 -8.54 -16.11
N PRO A 59 -6.53 -9.61 -15.56
CA PRO A 59 -6.96 -10.98 -15.83
C PRO A 59 -8.44 -11.16 -15.46
N ASP A 60 -9.17 -11.87 -16.34
CA ASP A 60 -10.64 -12.04 -16.40
C ASP A 60 -11.37 -11.61 -15.13
N ARG A 61 -11.64 -10.31 -15.09
CA ARG A 61 -12.43 -9.70 -14.05
C ARG A 61 -13.83 -9.68 -14.60
N LYS A 62 -14.69 -10.62 -14.18
CA LYS A 62 -16.13 -10.36 -14.10
C LYS A 62 -16.23 -8.95 -13.55
N VAL A 63 -16.85 -8.03 -14.30
CA VAL A 63 -17.04 -6.63 -13.89
C VAL A 63 -17.64 -6.73 -12.50
N ALA A 64 -16.79 -6.66 -11.48
CA ALA A 64 -17.22 -6.85 -10.13
C ALA A 64 -18.18 -5.70 -9.93
N ASP A 65 -19.42 -6.06 -9.66
CA ASP A 65 -20.44 -5.13 -9.25
C ASP A 65 -19.75 -4.19 -8.27
N HIS A 66 -19.78 -2.89 -8.57
CA HIS A 66 -19.15 -1.86 -7.74
C HIS A 66 -19.41 -2.26 -6.30
N PRO A 67 -18.42 -2.30 -5.39
CA PRO A 67 -18.71 -2.64 -4.00
C PRO A 67 -19.73 -1.62 -3.51
N ARG A 68 -21.02 -2.00 -3.54
CA ARG A 68 -22.16 -1.13 -3.26
C ARG A 68 -22.24 -0.83 -1.76
N TYR A 69 -21.33 -1.39 -0.98
CA TYR A 69 -21.23 -1.16 0.44
C TYR A 69 -19.81 -1.52 0.90
N VAL A 70 -18.99 -0.52 1.21
CA VAL A 70 -17.85 -0.74 2.10
C VAL A 70 -18.42 -0.52 3.51
N ALA A 71 -18.51 -1.59 4.31
CA ALA A 71 -19.14 -1.53 5.63
C ALA A 71 -18.40 -0.58 6.59
N ASP A 72 -17.08 -0.42 6.41
CA ASP A 72 -16.24 0.54 7.12
C ASP A 72 -15.37 1.34 6.12
N PRO A 73 -15.53 2.68 6.03
CA PRO A 73 -14.66 3.54 5.23
C PRO A 73 -13.16 3.37 5.52
N ALA A 74 -12.76 2.82 6.67
CA ALA A 74 -11.37 2.56 7.05
C ALA A 74 -10.77 1.30 6.38
N ASP A 75 -11.57 0.33 5.95
CA ASP A 75 -11.09 -0.94 5.41
C ASP A 75 -10.26 -0.77 4.12
N PRO A 76 -10.69 0.02 3.11
CA PRO A 76 -9.91 0.24 1.89
C PRO A 76 -8.53 0.85 2.16
N TRP A 77 -8.44 1.73 3.17
CA TRP A 77 -7.17 2.33 3.57
C TRP A 77 -6.22 1.32 4.22
N ARG A 78 -6.76 0.47 5.12
CA ARG A 78 -5.98 -0.60 5.77
C ARG A 78 -5.51 -1.64 4.75
N HIS A 79 -6.40 -2.11 3.87
CA HIS A 79 -6.04 -3.04 2.80
C HIS A 79 -4.93 -2.49 1.91
N THR A 80 -5.01 -1.21 1.54
CA THR A 80 -3.99 -0.58 0.69
C THR A 80 -2.65 -0.48 1.41
N THR A 81 -2.66 -0.08 2.69
CA THR A 81 -1.44 -0.01 3.52
C THR A 81 -0.79 -1.38 3.65
N THR A 82 -1.57 -2.42 3.95
CA THR A 82 -1.08 -3.81 4.01
C THR A 82 -0.50 -4.25 2.67
N ALA A 83 -1.17 -3.97 1.56
CA ALA A 83 -0.69 -4.37 0.24
C ALA A 83 0.61 -3.65 -0.18
N ILE A 84 0.80 -2.39 0.23
CA ILE A 84 2.06 -1.66 0.05
C ILE A 84 3.19 -2.26 0.89
N HIS A 85 2.91 -2.67 2.13
CA HIS A 85 3.89 -3.38 2.95
C HIS A 85 4.30 -4.72 2.32
N THR A 86 3.34 -5.49 1.81
CA THR A 86 3.62 -6.72 1.06
C THR A 86 4.49 -6.43 -0.16
N ALA A 87 4.16 -5.41 -0.95
CA ALA A 87 4.97 -5.01 -2.10
C ALA A 87 6.43 -4.73 -1.69
N ARG A 88 6.66 -4.02 -0.58
CA ARG A 88 8.01 -3.77 -0.06
C ARG A 88 8.76 -5.08 0.23
N THR A 89 8.11 -6.04 0.89
CA THR A 89 8.74 -7.34 1.17
C THR A 89 9.08 -8.12 -0.11
N VAL A 90 8.30 -7.97 -1.18
CA VAL A 90 8.59 -8.59 -2.47
C VAL A 90 9.73 -7.88 -3.19
N LEU A 91 9.85 -6.54 -3.07
CA LEU A 91 11.01 -5.81 -3.59
C LEU A 91 12.31 -6.21 -2.88
N ASP A 92 12.25 -6.56 -1.59
CA ASP A 92 13.41 -7.08 -0.86
C ASP A 92 13.71 -8.56 -1.21
N SER A 93 12.87 -9.20 -2.02
CA SER A 93 13.06 -10.57 -2.50
C SER A 93 13.86 -10.62 -3.81
N GLY A 94 14.30 -11.83 -4.18
CA GLY A 94 14.99 -12.08 -5.46
C GLY A 94 14.08 -12.28 -6.66
N ASP A 95 12.75 -12.15 -6.53
CA ASP A 95 11.81 -12.36 -7.62
C ASP A 95 11.58 -11.08 -8.44
N ASP A 96 12.33 -10.95 -9.53
CA ASP A 96 12.30 -9.80 -10.43
C ASP A 96 10.94 -9.59 -11.11
N ALA A 97 10.26 -10.68 -11.49
CA ALA A 97 8.98 -10.61 -12.18
C ALA A 97 7.89 -10.14 -11.23
N ALA A 98 7.84 -10.70 -10.02
CA ALA A 98 6.91 -10.27 -8.98
C ALA A 98 7.19 -8.82 -8.55
N ALA A 99 8.45 -8.46 -8.35
CA ALA A 99 8.83 -7.09 -8.01
C ALA A 99 8.35 -6.09 -9.09
N GLN A 100 8.55 -6.40 -10.37
CA GLN A 100 8.00 -5.57 -11.45
C GLN A 100 6.47 -5.51 -11.47
N GLY A 101 5.79 -6.62 -11.17
CA GLY A 101 4.35 -6.64 -10.96
C GLY A 101 3.91 -5.63 -9.91
N HIS A 102 4.57 -5.64 -8.75
CA HIS A 102 4.28 -4.73 -7.64
C HIS A 102 4.61 -3.27 -7.97
N LEU A 103 5.72 -3.00 -8.66
CA LEU A 103 6.07 -1.65 -9.13
C LEU A 103 5.02 -1.12 -10.12
N ALA A 104 4.55 -1.94 -11.04
CA ALA A 104 3.48 -1.58 -11.96
C ALA A 104 2.17 -1.25 -11.23
N ALA A 105 1.76 -2.10 -10.27
CA ALA A 105 0.57 -1.87 -9.47
C ALA A 105 0.69 -0.65 -8.54
N PHE A 106 1.89 -0.38 -8.01
CA PHE A 106 2.15 0.81 -7.20
C PHE A 106 2.03 2.10 -8.01
N GLY A 107 2.56 2.14 -9.23
CA GLY A 107 2.39 3.28 -10.12
C GLY A 107 0.91 3.60 -10.42
N ASP A 108 0.09 2.56 -10.66
CA ASP A 108 -1.35 2.71 -10.85
C ASP A 108 -2.04 3.20 -9.56
N ALA A 109 -1.63 2.68 -8.40
CA ALA A 109 -2.16 3.11 -7.11
C ALA A 109 -1.86 4.58 -6.81
N LEU A 110 -0.62 5.05 -7.08
CA LEU A 110 -0.25 6.46 -6.93
C LEU A 110 -1.14 7.38 -7.77
N TYR A 111 -1.43 6.99 -9.02
CA TYR A 111 -2.28 7.78 -9.90
C TYR A 111 -3.73 7.86 -9.39
N ASN A 112 -4.26 6.75 -8.88
CA ASN A 112 -5.60 6.69 -8.30
C ASN A 112 -5.69 7.53 -7.02
N ILE A 113 -4.72 7.42 -6.12
CA ILE A 113 -4.63 8.22 -4.89
C ILE A 113 -4.56 9.71 -5.25
N ALA A 114 -3.65 10.12 -6.13
CA ALA A 114 -3.52 11.52 -6.56
C ALA A 114 -4.81 12.08 -7.21
N SER A 115 -5.62 11.22 -7.83
CA SER A 115 -6.89 11.59 -8.43
C SER A 115 -7.98 11.81 -7.39
N ALA A 116 -8.04 10.94 -6.36
CA ALA A 116 -9.02 10.98 -5.27
C ALA A 116 -8.68 12.00 -4.17
N THR A 117 -7.40 12.31 -3.96
CA THR A 117 -6.95 13.25 -2.93
C THR A 117 -7.34 14.69 -3.26
N THR A 118 -7.76 15.42 -2.22
CA THR A 118 -8.01 16.86 -2.26
C THR A 118 -7.07 17.60 -1.29
N GLY A 119 -6.94 18.91 -1.44
CA GLY A 119 -6.09 19.73 -0.58
C GLY A 119 -4.64 19.88 -1.06
N PRO A 120 -3.75 20.44 -0.21
CA PRO A 120 -2.48 21.01 -0.64
C PRO A 120 -1.47 19.98 -1.15
N HIS A 121 -1.48 18.76 -0.61
CA HIS A 121 -0.52 17.70 -0.95
C HIS A 121 -0.87 16.94 -2.25
N ARG A 122 -1.98 17.28 -2.91
CA ARG A 122 -2.38 16.68 -4.20
C ARG A 122 -1.36 16.94 -5.31
N ALA A 123 -0.76 18.13 -5.33
CA ALA A 123 0.23 18.49 -6.36
C ALA A 123 1.46 17.58 -6.28
N GLU A 124 1.97 17.37 -5.06
CA GLU A 124 3.09 16.46 -4.80
C GLU A 124 2.75 15.01 -5.16
N LEU A 125 1.55 14.52 -4.84
CA LEU A 125 1.13 13.17 -5.22
C LEU A 125 1.08 12.97 -6.74
N ARG A 126 0.64 13.99 -7.49
CA ARG A 126 0.66 13.94 -8.96
C ARG A 126 2.08 13.95 -9.51
N ALA A 127 2.95 14.81 -8.98
CA ALA A 127 4.35 14.86 -9.37
C ALA A 127 5.05 13.52 -9.10
N ALA A 128 4.80 12.92 -7.92
CA ALA A 128 5.26 11.59 -7.57
C ALA A 128 4.77 10.52 -8.55
N ALA A 129 3.47 10.48 -8.85
CA ALA A 129 2.91 9.51 -9.80
C ALA A 129 3.54 9.65 -11.19
N MET A 130 3.76 10.88 -11.66
CA MET A 130 4.39 11.17 -12.96
C MET A 130 5.86 10.75 -13.00
N ALA A 131 6.62 11.03 -11.93
CA ALA A 131 8.01 10.58 -11.81
C ALA A 131 8.10 9.05 -11.73
N PHE A 132 7.25 8.41 -10.93
CA PHE A 132 7.24 6.97 -10.76
C PHE A 132 6.81 6.21 -12.03
N ASN A 133 5.99 6.83 -12.87
CA ASN A 133 5.65 6.28 -14.19
C ASN A 133 6.86 6.17 -15.13
N ARG A 134 7.95 6.91 -14.88
CA ARG A 134 9.23 6.69 -15.57
C ARG A 134 10.00 5.52 -14.94
N ALA A 135 9.97 5.37 -13.62
CA ALA A 135 10.62 4.29 -12.90
C ALA A 135 10.11 2.90 -13.31
N ARG A 136 8.80 2.76 -13.54
CA ARG A 136 8.20 1.47 -13.98
C ARG A 136 8.61 1.00 -15.38
N ARG A 137 9.31 1.83 -16.17
CA ARG A 137 9.72 1.47 -17.53
C ARG A 137 10.91 0.51 -17.45
N SER A 138 10.63 -0.78 -17.37
CA SER A 138 11.63 -1.84 -17.28
C SER A 138 11.52 -2.83 -18.44
N ALA A 139 12.64 -3.44 -18.82
CA ALA A 139 12.68 -4.56 -19.76
C ALA A 139 12.25 -5.89 -19.10
N THR A 140 12.27 -5.96 -17.77
CA THR A 140 11.82 -7.12 -17.00
C THR A 140 10.31 -7.30 -17.16
N ARG A 141 9.87 -8.51 -17.55
CA ARG A 141 8.45 -8.83 -17.68
C ARG A 141 7.80 -8.87 -16.30
N ALA A 142 6.73 -8.11 -16.13
CA ALA A 142 5.98 -8.06 -14.87
C ALA A 142 5.09 -9.31 -14.71
N ASP A 143 5.15 -9.94 -13.54
CA ASP A 143 4.10 -10.84 -13.07
C ASP A 143 2.98 -10.04 -12.40
N HIS A 144 1.96 -9.72 -13.18
CA HIS A 144 0.80 -8.99 -12.67
C HIS A 144 -0.05 -9.81 -11.70
N GLN A 145 0.06 -11.16 -11.70
CA GLN A 145 -0.70 -12.00 -10.78
C GLN A 145 -0.22 -11.80 -9.34
N ALA A 146 1.10 -11.72 -9.13
CA ALA A 146 1.71 -11.43 -7.83
C ALA A 146 1.18 -10.13 -7.21
N ALA A 147 0.85 -9.13 -8.04
CA ALA A 147 0.41 -7.81 -7.59
C ALA A 147 -1.13 -7.63 -7.55
N THR A 148 -1.92 -8.68 -7.76
CA THR A 148 -3.39 -8.61 -7.82
C THR A 148 -4.01 -8.00 -6.56
N ALA A 149 -3.48 -8.34 -5.38
CA ALA A 149 -3.97 -7.83 -4.10
C ALA A 149 -3.79 -6.30 -3.99
N LEU A 150 -2.63 -5.78 -4.40
CA LEU A 150 -2.35 -4.34 -4.42
C LEU A 150 -3.27 -3.61 -5.39
N HIS A 151 -3.48 -4.17 -6.59
CA HIS A 151 -4.39 -3.58 -7.57
C HIS A 151 -5.85 -3.56 -7.08
N LYS A 152 -6.29 -4.62 -6.40
CA LYS A 152 -7.62 -4.68 -5.79
C LYS A 152 -7.79 -3.63 -4.69
N ALA A 153 -6.85 -3.54 -3.77
CA ALA A 153 -6.88 -2.57 -2.67
C ALA A 153 -6.87 -1.12 -3.17
N ALA A 154 -6.00 -0.80 -4.14
CA ALA A 154 -5.94 0.53 -4.74
C ALA A 154 -7.26 0.92 -5.44
N LYS A 155 -7.95 -0.05 -6.06
CA LYS A 155 -9.26 0.18 -6.66
C LYS A 155 -10.33 0.42 -5.61
N GLU A 156 -10.40 -0.41 -4.56
CA GLU A 156 -11.33 -0.22 -3.43
C GLU A 156 -11.16 1.16 -2.81
N LEU A 157 -9.91 1.59 -2.61
CA LEU A 157 -9.58 2.90 -2.07
C LEU A 157 -10.07 4.05 -2.96
N ALA A 158 -9.94 3.93 -4.29
CA ALA A 158 -10.41 4.96 -5.23
C ALA A 158 -11.94 5.15 -5.20
N TYR A 159 -12.71 4.16 -4.74
CA TYR A 159 -14.17 4.23 -4.58
C TYR A 159 -14.61 4.55 -3.15
N ALA A 160 -13.69 4.56 -2.18
CA ALA A 160 -14.00 4.88 -0.80
C ALA A 160 -14.21 6.40 -0.66
N SER A 161 -15.47 6.82 -0.64
CA SER A 161 -15.84 8.22 -0.41
C SER A 161 -15.48 8.62 1.02
N ASN A 162 -14.55 9.58 1.14
CA ASN A 162 -13.99 10.21 2.34
C ASN A 162 -12.80 9.51 3.05
N GLU A 163 -11.82 10.36 3.35
CA GLU A 163 -10.56 10.07 4.05
C GLU A 163 -10.75 10.07 5.58
N PRO A 164 -10.39 8.98 6.28
CA PRO A 164 -9.98 9.06 7.68
C PRO A 164 -8.58 9.68 7.71
N GLY A 165 -8.44 10.94 8.15
CA GLY A 165 -7.18 11.70 8.02
C GLY A 165 -5.92 11.02 8.56
N GLY A 166 -6.02 10.18 9.60
CA GLY A 166 -4.89 9.40 10.11
C GLY A 166 -4.47 8.23 9.20
N LEU A 167 -5.44 7.58 8.56
CA LEU A 167 -5.18 6.50 7.59
C LEU A 167 -4.59 7.04 6.29
N ALA A 168 -4.98 8.25 5.88
CA ALA A 168 -4.39 8.92 4.73
C ALA A 168 -2.90 9.21 4.95
N ILE A 169 -2.54 9.72 6.14
CA ILE A 169 -1.13 9.95 6.51
C ILE A 169 -0.35 8.64 6.59
N ALA A 170 -0.92 7.58 7.17
CA ALA A 170 -0.29 6.26 7.21
C ALA A 170 -0.05 5.67 5.81
N LEU A 171 -1.02 5.87 4.90
CA LEU A 171 -0.86 5.47 3.51
C LEU A 171 0.26 6.25 2.81
N LEU A 172 0.29 7.59 2.94
CA LEU A 172 1.37 8.43 2.40
C LEU A 172 2.74 7.99 2.93
N PHE A 173 2.83 7.66 4.22
CA PHE A 173 4.05 7.13 4.79
C PHE A 173 4.46 5.79 4.16
N ALA A 174 3.51 4.87 3.97
CA ALA A 174 3.76 3.58 3.33
C ALA A 174 4.23 3.75 1.87
N THR A 175 3.63 4.68 1.11
CA THR A 175 4.04 4.96 -0.28
C THR A 175 5.46 5.55 -0.36
N VAL A 176 5.83 6.45 0.56
CA VAL A 176 7.20 6.98 0.70
C VAL A 176 8.19 5.82 0.84
N HIS A 177 7.91 4.88 1.76
CA HIS A 177 8.80 3.73 1.97
C HIS A 177 8.89 2.80 0.76
N LEU A 178 7.79 2.57 0.05
CA LEU A 178 7.80 1.74 -1.15
C LEU A 178 8.55 2.40 -2.31
N ALA A 179 8.45 3.73 -2.49
CA ALA A 179 9.23 4.44 -3.50
C ALA A 179 10.74 4.36 -3.24
N ARG A 180 11.17 4.47 -1.97
CA ARG A 180 12.58 4.28 -1.60
C ARG A 180 13.04 2.83 -1.82
N ALA A 181 12.20 1.85 -1.51
CA ALA A 181 12.49 0.45 -1.80
C ALA A 181 12.62 0.20 -3.30
N ALA A 182 11.76 0.82 -4.12
CA ALA A 182 11.83 0.76 -5.58
C ALA A 182 13.15 1.34 -6.11
N ALA A 183 13.58 2.50 -5.60
CA ALA A 183 14.85 3.10 -5.98
C ALA A 183 16.03 2.15 -5.70
N LYS A 184 16.07 1.55 -4.50
CA LYS A 184 17.09 0.56 -4.11
C LYS A 184 17.04 -0.70 -4.98
N TRP A 185 15.85 -1.23 -5.26
CA TRP A 185 15.66 -2.40 -6.11
C TRP A 185 16.20 -2.17 -7.53
N HIS A 186 15.97 -0.98 -8.09
CA HIS A 186 16.51 -0.57 -9.39
C HIS A 186 18.02 -0.36 -9.35
N GLU A 187 18.55 0.26 -8.31
CA GLU A 187 19.99 0.49 -8.12
C GLU A 187 20.76 -0.83 -8.07
N GLN A 188 20.28 -1.81 -7.32
CA GLN A 188 20.87 -3.16 -7.22
C GLN A 188 20.92 -3.90 -8.57
N ARG A 189 20.07 -3.51 -9.53
CA ARG A 189 20.00 -4.12 -10.88
C ARG A 189 20.67 -3.26 -11.96
N GLY A 190 21.33 -2.17 -11.58
CA GLY A 190 21.97 -1.25 -12.53
C GLY A 190 20.98 -0.43 -13.37
N HIS A 191 19.71 -0.34 -12.96
CA HIS A 191 18.68 0.43 -13.64
C HIS A 191 18.75 1.93 -13.26
N ALA A 192 19.83 2.61 -13.64
CA ALA A 192 20.16 3.95 -13.15
C ALA A 192 19.06 5.01 -13.43
N GLN A 193 18.47 5.01 -14.63
CA GLN A 193 17.41 5.97 -14.98
C GLN A 193 16.13 5.74 -14.17
N GLN A 194 15.78 4.47 -13.94
CA GLN A 194 14.60 4.08 -13.18
C GLN A 194 14.79 4.34 -11.69
N ALA A 195 16.01 4.10 -11.16
CA ALA A 195 16.38 4.44 -9.79
C ALA A 195 16.26 5.95 -9.55
N ALA A 196 16.79 6.78 -10.46
CA ALA A 196 16.68 8.24 -10.38
C ALA A 196 15.21 8.71 -10.41
N ALA A 197 14.39 8.13 -11.29
CA ALA A 197 12.96 8.42 -11.34
C ALA A 197 12.18 7.99 -10.08
N ALA A 198 12.54 6.84 -9.49
CA ALA A 198 11.96 6.39 -8.23
C ALA A 198 12.37 7.27 -7.05
N GLU A 199 13.60 7.77 -7.03
CA GLU A 199 14.10 8.69 -6.01
C GLU A 199 13.47 10.09 -6.14
N GLU A 200 13.20 10.56 -7.37
CA GLU A 200 12.40 11.76 -7.61
C GLU A 200 10.97 11.60 -7.09
N ALA A 201 10.33 10.46 -7.37
CA ALA A 201 9.01 10.16 -6.81
C ALA A 201 9.02 10.11 -5.28
N PHE A 202 10.05 9.50 -4.68
CA PHE A 202 10.24 9.49 -3.23
C PHE A 202 10.29 10.90 -2.63
N ARG A 203 11.05 11.82 -3.23
CA ARG A 203 11.12 13.22 -2.77
C ARG A 203 9.76 13.92 -2.80
N HIS A 204 9.00 13.74 -3.87
CA HIS A 204 7.63 14.28 -3.94
C HIS A 204 6.70 13.66 -2.90
N LEU A 205 6.73 12.34 -2.72
CA LEU A 205 5.93 11.67 -1.69
C LEU A 205 6.30 12.15 -0.29
N GLN A 206 7.59 12.37 -0.02
CA GLN A 206 8.08 12.89 1.26
C GLN A 206 7.54 14.31 1.50
N ALA A 207 7.59 15.19 0.50
CA ALA A 207 7.04 16.53 0.59
C ALA A 207 5.51 16.50 0.83
N GLY A 208 4.78 15.66 0.08
CA GLY A 208 3.34 15.50 0.26
C GLY A 208 2.97 14.94 1.66
N TYR A 209 3.74 13.96 2.15
CA TYR A 209 3.59 13.45 3.51
C TYR A 209 3.81 14.55 4.56
N GLN A 210 4.88 15.35 4.44
CA GLN A 210 5.14 16.45 5.36
C GLN A 210 4.01 17.48 5.36
N GLN A 211 3.50 17.86 4.19
CA GLN A 211 2.37 18.79 4.05
C GLN A 211 1.09 18.25 4.72
N ALA A 212 0.83 16.94 4.63
CA ALA A 212 -0.32 16.31 5.27
C ALA A 212 -0.14 16.12 6.79
N ALA A 213 1.05 15.68 7.23
CA ALA A 213 1.32 15.30 8.62
C ALA A 213 1.56 16.50 9.55
N THR A 214 2.22 17.56 9.07
CA THR A 214 2.61 18.73 9.89
C THR A 214 1.45 19.35 10.68
N PRO A 215 0.30 19.71 10.07
CA PRO A 215 -0.80 20.31 10.83
C PRO A 215 -1.39 19.36 11.88
N VAL A 216 -1.44 18.06 11.58
CA VAL A 216 -1.95 17.03 12.50
C VAL A 216 -1.00 16.84 13.68
N LEU A 217 0.30 16.72 13.42
CA LEU A 217 1.33 16.59 14.46
C LEU A 217 1.40 17.84 15.35
N ALA A 218 1.28 19.04 14.78
CA ALA A 218 1.20 20.28 15.56
C ALA A 218 -0.04 20.31 16.45
N GLY A 219 -1.19 19.85 15.94
CA GLY A 219 -2.43 19.75 16.71
C GLY A 219 -2.38 18.70 17.84
N LEU A 220 -1.65 17.59 17.64
CA LEU A 220 -1.41 16.58 18.67
C LEU A 220 -0.43 17.10 19.73
N THR A 221 0.64 17.79 19.31
CA THR A 221 1.64 18.39 20.19
C THR A 221 1.02 19.43 21.11
N ARG A 222 0.11 20.28 20.59
CA ARG A 222 -0.63 21.24 21.43
C ARG A 222 -1.51 20.59 22.50
N ARG A 223 -1.90 19.32 22.30
CA ARG A 223 -2.71 18.53 23.24
C ARG A 223 -1.87 17.58 24.08
N ALA A 224 -0.54 17.76 24.09
CA ALA A 224 0.37 16.94 24.88
C ALA A 224 -0.05 16.91 26.36
N PRO A 225 0.10 15.75 27.02
CA PRO A 225 -0.27 15.61 28.42
C PRO A 225 0.66 16.43 29.32
N ARG A 226 0.23 16.66 30.57
CA ARG A 226 1.04 17.39 31.56
C ARG A 226 2.38 16.69 31.79
N ALA A 227 3.40 17.45 32.17
CA ALA A 227 4.79 16.98 32.35
C ALA A 227 4.91 15.74 33.25
N ALA A 228 4.07 15.59 34.27
CA ALA A 228 4.07 14.40 35.14
C ALA A 228 3.71 13.12 34.37
N THR A 229 2.68 13.16 33.51
CA THR A 229 2.27 12.03 32.68
C THR A 229 3.29 11.76 31.58
N ALA A 230 3.86 12.79 30.96
CA ALA A 230 4.91 12.64 29.96
C ALA A 230 6.14 11.91 30.52
N ARG A 231 6.62 12.30 31.72
CA ARG A 231 7.72 11.61 32.42
C ARG A 231 7.43 10.14 32.70
N ARG A 232 6.17 9.80 33.01
CA ARG A 232 5.75 8.41 33.20
C ARG A 232 5.86 7.62 31.90
N TYR A 233 5.39 8.19 30.78
CA TYR A 233 5.55 7.56 29.46
C TYR A 233 7.03 7.39 29.07
N GLU A 234 7.91 8.34 29.40
CA GLU A 234 9.35 8.18 29.18
C GLU A 234 9.93 7.00 29.97
N GLN A 235 9.51 6.82 31.23
CA GLN A 235 9.93 5.67 32.04
C GLN A 235 9.43 4.34 31.43
N ASP A 236 8.16 4.30 31.03
CA ASP A 236 7.56 3.12 30.42
C ASP A 236 8.25 2.76 29.09
N VAL A 237 8.52 3.75 28.22
CA VAL A 237 9.24 3.54 26.96
C VAL A 237 10.67 3.08 27.20
N ARG A 238 11.38 3.65 28.18
CA ARG A 238 12.75 3.23 28.52
C ARG A 238 12.79 1.80 29.07
N ALA A 239 11.76 1.39 29.82
CA ALA A 239 11.65 0.02 30.32
C ALA A 239 11.31 -1.00 29.22
N ALA A 240 10.45 -0.63 28.25
CA ALA A 240 10.00 -1.52 27.19
C ALA A 240 10.98 -1.60 26.00
N LEU A 241 11.65 -0.50 25.66
CA LEU A 241 12.49 -0.34 24.48
C LEU A 241 13.81 0.36 24.82
N PRO A 242 14.66 -0.22 25.70
CA PRO A 242 15.86 0.44 26.21
C PRO A 242 16.81 0.89 25.09
N ASP A 243 17.00 0.06 24.06
CA ASP A 243 17.93 0.33 22.96
C ASP A 243 17.43 1.40 21.97
N HIS A 244 16.18 1.84 22.08
CA HIS A 244 15.57 2.81 21.17
C HIS A 244 15.02 4.05 21.89
N ALA A 245 15.02 4.05 23.22
CA ALA A 245 14.41 5.09 24.04
C ALA A 245 14.98 6.48 23.72
N ASP A 246 16.31 6.60 23.70
CA ASP A 246 16.96 7.90 23.46
C ASP A 246 16.64 8.44 22.07
N ARG A 247 16.62 7.57 21.05
CA ARG A 247 16.23 7.97 19.68
C ARG A 247 14.79 8.47 19.64
N ILE A 248 13.87 7.78 20.31
CA ILE A 248 12.45 8.15 20.38
C ILE A 248 12.29 9.50 21.09
N PHE A 249 13.01 9.75 22.18
CA PHE A 249 12.90 11.00 22.94
C PHE A 249 13.51 12.21 22.22
N THR A 250 14.54 11.97 21.38
CA THR A 250 15.11 13.03 20.53
C THR A 250 14.26 13.35 19.31
N ASP A 251 13.26 12.53 19.00
CA ASP A 251 12.38 12.77 17.85
C ASP A 251 11.43 13.96 18.13
N PRO A 252 11.36 14.97 17.23
CA PRO A 252 10.49 16.13 17.41
C PRO A 252 9.00 15.77 17.48
N THR A 253 8.60 14.57 17.04
CA THR A 253 7.23 14.06 17.12
C THR A 253 6.90 13.38 18.45
N TRP A 254 7.86 13.23 19.37
CA TRP A 254 7.65 12.62 20.69
C TRP A 254 6.46 13.24 21.43
N ALA A 255 6.40 14.57 21.47
CA ALA A 255 5.30 15.28 22.12
C ALA A 255 3.93 14.94 21.50
N ALA A 256 3.84 14.82 20.18
CA ALA A 256 2.62 14.37 19.51
C ALA A 256 2.27 12.90 19.85
N LEU A 257 3.28 12.04 19.93
CA LEU A 257 3.12 10.62 20.26
C LEU A 257 2.52 10.44 21.66
N THR A 258 2.98 11.22 22.65
CA THR A 258 2.47 11.13 24.03
C THR A 258 0.96 11.41 24.15
N THR A 259 0.38 12.18 23.22
CA THR A 259 -1.06 12.43 23.14
C THR A 259 -1.85 11.19 22.66
N THR A 260 -1.21 10.31 21.88
CA THR A 260 -1.84 9.10 21.33
C THR A 260 -1.65 7.87 22.20
N LEU A 261 -0.67 7.91 23.12
CA LEU A 261 -0.44 6.82 24.05
C LEU A 261 -1.62 6.69 25.02
N PRO A 262 -2.23 5.50 25.15
CA PRO A 262 -3.26 5.28 26.16
C PRO A 262 -2.65 5.48 27.56
N PRO A 263 -3.42 5.99 28.52
CA PRO A 263 -2.96 6.05 29.91
C PRO A 263 -2.55 4.64 30.34
N ALA A 264 -1.28 4.44 30.66
CA ALA A 264 -0.83 3.15 31.17
C ALA A 264 -1.58 2.87 32.48
N PRO A 265 -2.18 1.68 32.67
CA PRO A 265 -2.72 1.29 33.96
C PRO A 265 -1.60 1.44 35.00
N GLN A 266 -1.93 2.01 36.16
CA GLN A 266 -1.00 2.13 37.29
C GLN A 266 -0.32 0.76 37.49
N PRO A 267 0.99 0.68 37.78
CA PRO A 267 1.56 -0.57 38.26
C PRO A 267 0.89 -0.85 39.61
N ALA A 268 -0.22 -1.58 39.59
CA ALA A 268 -0.66 -2.33 40.75
C ALA A 268 0.51 -3.26 41.07
N ILE A 269 1.06 -3.07 42.26
CA ILE A 269 2.14 -3.87 42.82
C ILE A 269 1.74 -5.35 42.61
N GLY A 270 2.47 -6.03 41.73
CA GLY A 270 2.31 -7.45 41.43
C GLY A 270 1.47 -7.76 40.20
N CYS A 271 2.13 -7.92 39.04
CA CYS A 271 1.74 -8.90 38.02
C CYS A 271 2.87 -9.08 36.98
N ARG A 272 3.93 -9.78 37.40
CA ARG A 272 5.04 -10.24 36.54
C ARG A 272 4.61 -11.33 35.53
N GLY A 273 3.32 -11.68 35.45
CA GLY A 273 2.81 -12.83 34.71
C GLY A 273 2.11 -12.53 33.37
N ILE A 274 1.70 -11.28 33.09
CA ILE A 274 0.81 -11.01 31.94
C ILE A 274 1.58 -10.74 30.64
N LEU A 275 2.87 -10.39 30.70
CA LEU A 275 3.70 -10.15 29.50
C LEU A 275 4.41 -11.40 28.97
N ALA A 276 4.47 -12.50 29.72
CA ALA A 276 5.04 -13.76 29.23
C ALA A 276 4.07 -14.53 28.28
N GLY A 277 2.76 -14.25 28.34
CA GLY A 277 1.75 -14.95 27.55
C GLY A 277 1.60 -14.50 26.09
N ARG A 278 2.27 -13.42 25.65
CA ARG A 278 2.18 -12.93 24.25
C ARG A 278 3.49 -12.95 23.46
N ALA A 279 4.61 -13.32 24.08
CA ALA A 279 5.89 -13.52 23.39
C ALA A 279 6.06 -14.93 22.80
N SER A 280 5.40 -15.95 23.37
CA SER A 280 5.53 -17.34 22.89
C SER A 280 4.66 -17.71 21.69
N SER A 281 3.83 -16.79 21.18
CA SER A 281 2.99 -17.04 19.99
C SER A 281 3.55 -16.49 18.68
N SER A 282 4.74 -15.88 18.67
CA SER A 282 5.38 -15.38 17.44
C SER A 282 6.67 -16.09 17.02
N MET A 283 7.06 -17.19 17.68
CA MET A 283 8.18 -18.03 17.23
C MET A 283 7.77 -19.50 17.30
N GLY A 284 7.43 -20.07 16.14
CA GLY A 284 7.26 -21.52 16.01
C GLY A 284 6.33 -21.96 14.88
N SER A 285 6.70 -21.74 13.62
CA SER A 285 6.31 -22.69 12.56
C SER A 285 7.11 -22.53 11.27
N ARG A 286 8.28 -23.19 11.24
CA ARG A 286 8.78 -23.89 10.05
C ARG A 286 9.52 -25.14 10.51
N SER A 287 8.87 -26.30 10.37
CA SER A 287 9.48 -27.46 9.73
C SER A 287 8.42 -28.55 9.51
N SER A 288 8.46 -29.07 8.29
CA SER A 288 7.54 -30.03 7.70
C SER A 288 8.00 -31.47 7.96
N MET A 289 7.00 -32.37 7.97
CA MET A 289 7.02 -33.75 7.47
C MET A 289 7.69 -34.91 8.23
N ARG A 290 6.84 -35.94 8.39
CA ARG A 290 7.04 -37.41 8.28
C ARG A 290 7.55 -38.18 9.51
N SER A 291 6.60 -38.93 10.09
CA SER A 291 6.49 -40.39 9.98
C SER A 291 6.43 -41.14 11.32
N MET A 292 5.30 -41.86 11.47
CA MET A 292 5.11 -43.16 12.14
C MET A 292 5.52 -43.33 13.61
N GLY A 293 4.53 -43.71 14.43
CA GLY A 293 4.76 -44.51 15.63
C GLY A 293 3.79 -44.25 16.79
N SER A 294 2.56 -44.78 16.72
CA SER A 294 1.83 -45.22 17.93
C SER A 294 2.73 -46.21 18.72
N PRO A 295 2.68 -46.31 20.07
CA PRO A 295 1.45 -46.73 20.76
C PRO A 295 1.21 -46.29 22.24
N ARG A 296 -0.07 -46.39 22.62
CA ARG A 296 -0.71 -46.95 23.85
C ARG A 296 -0.23 -46.60 25.28
N CYS A 297 -1.23 -46.14 26.05
CA CYS A 297 -1.72 -46.59 27.38
C CYS A 297 -0.75 -46.81 28.56
N GLY A 298 -1.10 -46.21 29.71
CA GLY A 298 -0.67 -46.69 31.03
C GLY A 298 -1.19 -45.82 32.18
N CYS A 299 -2.35 -46.17 32.74
CA CYS A 299 -2.79 -45.72 34.06
C CYS A 299 -2.07 -46.52 35.16
N ALA A 300 -1.54 -45.83 36.18
CA ALA A 300 -1.28 -46.35 37.53
C ALA A 300 -1.25 -45.14 38.48
N ARG A 301 -2.26 -44.89 39.32
CA ARG A 301 -2.52 -45.49 40.65
C ARG A 301 -1.26 -45.48 41.55
N GLN A 302 -1.23 -44.56 42.51
CA GLN A 302 -0.41 -44.64 43.71
C GLN A 302 -1.32 -44.48 44.92
N ASP A 303 -1.46 -45.59 45.67
CA ASP A 303 -1.86 -45.63 47.06
C ASP A 303 -0.59 -45.71 47.92
N GLY A 304 -0.64 -45.11 49.11
CA GLY A 304 -0.03 -45.68 50.31
C GLY A 304 1.27 -45.05 50.81
N GLY A 305 1.16 -44.33 51.93
CA GLY A 305 2.24 -43.84 52.78
C GLY A 305 1.72 -42.84 53.79
#